data_AF-A0A7E5W2N7-F1
#
_entry.id   AF-A0A7E5W2N7-F1
#
_cell.length_a   1.000
_cell.length_b   1.000
_cell.length_c   1.000
_cell.angle_alpha   90.00
_cell.angle_beta   90.00
_cell.angle_gamma   90.00
#
_symmetry.space_group_name_H-M   'P 1'
#
loop_
_entity.id
_entity.type
_entity.pdbx_description
1 polymer ?
#
loop_
_entity_poly.entity_id
_entity_poly.type
_entity_poly.pdbx_seq_one_letter_code
_entity_poly.pdbx_strand_id
1 'polypeptide(L)'
;MTHNAAVCAATQRHDAAFSVPAERWSVDFAAATKPKMTKGKHPHKRSEGKVLNFDHLVFWVGNAKTASSYFFTRFGFVPLAVREATDNRPIQSYAVRLNQITIVFESPTSSNSEVTKDLTAHGDFVKDVAFEVQDLDELVRKAKEGGAEVVKGITEEKDKHGVVRYAVLKTYGDNTHTLIDRSKYKGVLLPGYEELPADVLSTTLPATNLMYIDHVEGNMADGTLEDSVAWYEKNLNMHRFWCVDYKHDLVPYSCINSASVINRDENVLLSMNEAAKGLRPTSKASEFVKAFGSSGVEHIALYTDDIITTMRNLKSRGADILSWPPTYYDLIREKLKHSSVKVAESLELLQENNILIDFDERGYMLQAFTKHLQARPTVFIEILQRRNHRGFGAMNYKWVFEAIERMDISKQDSSENPENVKKTDAA
;
A
#
# COMPACT_ATOMS: atom_id res chain seq x y z
N MET A 1 -25.76 31.15 -4.90
CA MET A 1 -25.24 30.09 -4.02
C MET A 1 -23.87 29.70 -4.55
N THR A 2 -22.84 30.34 -4.01
CA THR A 2 -21.43 30.22 -4.41
C THR A 2 -20.83 28.94 -3.86
N HIS A 3 -20.43 28.02 -4.74
CA HIS A 3 -19.60 26.86 -4.38
C HIS A 3 -18.13 27.30 -4.37
N ASN A 4 -17.51 27.30 -3.19
CA ASN A 4 -16.07 27.43 -3.02
C ASN A 4 -15.42 26.09 -3.38
N ALA A 5 -14.83 25.97 -4.56
CA ALA A 5 -13.85 24.93 -4.85
C ALA A 5 -12.49 25.43 -4.34
N ALA A 6 -12.09 24.97 -3.15
CA ALA A 6 -10.76 25.24 -2.63
C ALA A 6 -9.75 24.34 -3.36
N VAL A 7 -8.97 24.94 -4.26
CA VAL A 7 -7.82 24.29 -4.90
C VAL A 7 -6.75 24.06 -3.84
N CYS A 8 -6.40 22.80 -3.57
CA CYS A 8 -5.37 22.43 -2.62
C CYS A 8 -3.99 22.78 -3.21
N ALA A 9 -3.33 23.80 -2.70
CA ALA A 9 -1.99 24.19 -3.12
C ALA A 9 -0.96 23.23 -2.51
N ALA A 10 -0.44 22.31 -3.32
CA ALA A 10 0.73 21.50 -2.95
C ALA A 10 1.95 22.42 -2.79
N THR A 11 2.45 22.57 -1.57
CA THR A 11 3.75 23.20 -1.32
C THR A 11 4.84 22.16 -1.54
N GLN A 12 5.30 22.00 -2.78
CA GLN A 12 6.60 21.38 -3.02
C GLN A 12 7.66 22.30 -2.42
N ARG A 13 8.20 21.94 -1.25
CA ARG A 13 9.43 22.58 -0.76
C ARG A 13 10.56 22.17 -1.70
N HIS A 14 10.97 23.12 -2.54
CA HIS A 14 12.28 23.13 -3.17
C HIS A 14 13.32 23.28 -2.06
N ASP A 15 14.07 22.22 -1.75
CA ASP A 15 15.30 22.37 -1.00
C ASP A 15 16.45 21.64 -1.71
N ALA A 16 17.57 22.35 -1.68
CA ALA A 16 18.69 22.26 -2.60
C ALA A 16 19.51 20.97 -2.50
N ALA A 17 20.15 20.66 -3.63
CA ALA A 17 21.16 19.63 -3.76
C ALA A 17 22.26 19.75 -2.70
N PHE A 18 22.51 18.67 -1.96
CA PHE A 18 23.75 18.49 -1.21
C PHE A 18 24.57 17.40 -1.89
N SER A 19 25.50 17.85 -2.72
CA SER A 19 26.72 17.10 -3.03
C SER A 19 27.77 17.50 -1.99
N VAL A 20 28.41 16.50 -1.38
CA VAL A 20 29.51 16.71 -0.42
C VAL A 20 30.83 16.48 -1.14
N PRO A 21 31.75 17.44 -1.15
CA PRO A 21 33.17 17.13 -1.24
C PRO A 21 33.83 17.33 0.13
N ALA A 22 34.64 16.35 0.51
CA ALA A 22 35.57 16.44 1.62
C ALA A 22 36.71 17.40 1.28
N GLU A 23 37.05 18.33 2.18
CA GLU A 23 38.44 18.70 2.45
C GLU A 23 38.62 19.56 3.71
N ARG A 24 39.75 19.30 4.37
CA ARG A 24 40.30 19.92 5.59
C ARG A 24 40.56 21.41 5.41
N TRP A 25 40.26 22.21 6.43
CA TRP A 25 41.16 23.28 6.89
C TRP A 25 40.95 23.62 8.38
N SER A 26 42.06 23.64 9.10
CA SER A 26 42.23 24.08 10.47
C SER A 26 42.63 25.55 10.49
N VAL A 27 41.95 26.38 11.29
CA VAL A 27 42.46 27.68 11.72
C VAL A 27 41.91 28.02 13.10
N ASP A 28 42.85 28.23 14.03
CA ASP A 28 42.63 28.75 15.38
C ASP A 28 42.14 30.20 15.34
N PHE A 29 41.14 30.52 16.17
CA PHE A 29 40.88 31.90 16.58
C PHE A 29 40.66 31.99 18.10
N ALA A 30 41.33 32.99 18.65
CA ALA A 30 41.59 33.22 20.06
C ALA A 30 40.36 33.58 20.90
N ALA A 31 40.55 33.42 22.22
CA ALA A 31 39.57 33.54 23.27
C ALA A 31 38.91 34.93 23.38
N ALA A 32 37.58 34.95 23.29
CA ALA A 32 36.74 36.03 23.81
C ALA A 32 35.87 35.49 24.96
N THR A 33 35.88 36.21 26.08
CA THR A 33 35.22 35.89 27.35
C THR A 33 33.71 35.70 27.22
N LYS A 34 33.21 34.52 27.61
CA LYS A 34 31.77 34.18 27.62
C LYS A 34 31.05 34.82 28.82
N PRO A 35 29.89 35.46 28.64
CA PRO A 35 29.01 35.81 29.76
C PRO A 35 28.34 34.55 30.32
N LYS A 36 28.24 34.45 31.65
CA LYS A 36 27.54 33.37 32.36
C LYS A 36 26.05 33.37 31.98
N MET A 37 25.65 32.43 31.10
CA MET A 37 24.24 32.12 30.90
C MET A 37 23.73 31.26 32.05
N THR A 38 22.72 31.77 32.75
CA THR A 38 21.92 31.00 33.69
C THR A 38 21.18 29.89 32.93
N LYS A 39 21.24 28.65 33.45
CA LYS A 39 20.51 27.50 32.90
C LYS A 39 19.00 27.72 33.10
N GLY A 40 18.35 28.37 32.15
CA GLY A 40 16.91 28.24 31.97
C GLY A 40 16.60 26.79 31.66
N LYS A 41 15.75 26.15 32.46
CA LYS A 41 15.15 24.85 32.10
C LYS A 41 14.37 25.08 30.81
N HIS A 42 14.92 24.68 29.67
CA HIS A 42 14.10 24.48 28.48
C HIS A 42 13.03 23.47 28.86
N PRO A 43 11.73 23.77 28.68
CA PRO A 43 10.71 22.74 28.84
C PRO A 43 11.10 21.61 27.89
N HIS A 44 11.24 20.39 28.43
CA HIS A 44 11.39 19.20 27.59
C HIS A 44 10.25 19.26 26.58
N LYS A 45 10.59 19.50 25.30
CA LYS A 45 9.62 19.46 24.22
C LYS A 45 9.00 18.06 24.30
N ARG A 46 7.73 17.97 24.68
CA ARG A 46 7.04 16.68 24.77
C ARG A 46 7.22 16.00 23.41
N SER A 47 7.59 14.73 23.44
CA SER A 47 7.59 13.90 22.24
C SER A 47 6.20 14.02 21.61
N GLU A 48 6.13 14.21 20.30
CA GLU A 48 4.86 14.44 19.61
C GLU A 48 4.08 13.15 19.35
N GLY A 49 4.64 11.98 19.69
CA GLY A 49 4.17 10.70 19.21
C GLY A 49 4.31 10.58 17.69
N LYS A 50 4.76 9.42 17.19
CA LYS A 50 4.80 9.20 15.74
C LYS A 50 4.68 7.74 15.35
N VAL A 51 4.03 7.54 14.21
CA VAL A 51 4.08 6.28 13.46
C VAL A 51 5.49 6.10 12.92
N LEU A 52 6.08 4.94 13.20
CA LEU A 52 7.43 4.57 12.79
C LEU A 52 7.41 3.71 11.53
N ASN A 53 6.67 2.62 11.49
CA ASN A 53 6.66 1.67 10.38
C ASN A 53 5.29 0.96 10.28
N PHE A 54 5.01 0.33 9.15
CA PHE A 54 4.05 -0.77 9.12
C PHE A 54 4.54 -1.89 10.03
N ASP A 55 3.68 -2.38 10.93
CA ASP A 55 4.01 -3.43 11.88
C ASP A 55 3.62 -4.82 11.33
N HIS A 56 2.34 -4.96 11.02
CA HIS A 56 1.76 -6.09 10.30
C HIS A 56 0.39 -5.70 9.73
N LEU A 57 -0.12 -6.51 8.81
CA LEU A 57 -1.49 -6.44 8.33
C LEU A 57 -2.31 -7.55 8.98
N VAL A 58 -3.56 -7.29 9.34
CA VAL A 58 -4.50 -8.32 9.79
C VAL A 58 -5.59 -8.49 8.75
N PHE A 59 -5.70 -9.70 8.23
CA PHE A 59 -6.80 -10.11 7.37
C PHE A 59 -7.80 -10.92 8.18
N TRP A 60 -9.07 -10.54 8.10
CA TRP A 60 -10.15 -11.41 8.51
C TRP A 60 -10.55 -12.26 7.32
N VAL A 61 -10.46 -13.58 7.50
CA VAL A 61 -10.71 -14.56 6.43
C VAL A 61 -11.57 -15.70 6.90
N GLY A 62 -12.27 -16.36 5.98
CA GLY A 62 -13.06 -17.55 6.28
C GLY A 62 -12.22 -18.74 6.77
N ASN A 63 -10.96 -18.85 6.31
CA ASN A 63 -10.03 -19.89 6.76
C ASN A 63 -8.56 -19.41 6.77
N ALA A 64 -8.06 -19.07 7.96
CA ALA A 64 -6.73 -18.51 8.18
C ALA A 64 -5.61 -19.46 7.79
N LYS A 65 -5.80 -20.77 7.97
CA LYS A 65 -4.80 -21.77 7.60
C LYS A 65 -4.65 -21.86 6.08
N THR A 66 -5.76 -21.86 5.34
CA THR A 66 -5.72 -21.88 3.87
C THR A 66 -5.20 -20.57 3.30
N ALA A 67 -5.65 -19.42 3.84
CA ALA A 67 -5.19 -18.11 3.39
C ALA A 67 -3.68 -17.92 3.61
N SER A 68 -3.16 -18.28 4.79
CA SER A 68 -1.72 -18.24 5.06
C SER A 68 -0.93 -19.17 4.12
N SER A 69 -1.43 -20.38 3.86
CA SER A 69 -0.83 -21.31 2.89
C SER A 69 -0.83 -20.76 1.46
N TYR A 70 -1.85 -20.00 1.05
CA TYR A 70 -1.91 -19.36 -0.26
C TYR A 70 -0.82 -18.29 -0.40
N PHE A 71 -0.65 -17.42 0.60
CA PHE A 71 0.42 -16.41 0.60
C PHE A 71 1.82 -17.03 0.65
N PHE A 72 1.99 -18.15 1.36
CA PHE A 72 3.24 -18.91 1.31
C PHE A 72 3.54 -19.43 -0.09
N THR A 73 2.61 -20.21 -0.65
CA THR A 73 2.84 -20.93 -1.91
C THR A 73 2.94 -19.98 -3.10
N ARG A 74 2.05 -18.99 -3.20
CA ARG A 74 1.96 -18.07 -4.35
C ARG A 74 2.90 -16.86 -4.25
N PHE A 75 3.07 -16.28 -3.06
CA PHE A 75 3.81 -15.03 -2.88
C PHE A 75 5.18 -15.20 -2.21
N GLY A 76 5.49 -16.39 -1.71
CA GLY A 76 6.81 -16.71 -1.15
C GLY A 76 6.99 -16.32 0.32
N PHE A 77 5.92 -15.97 1.02
CA PHE A 77 5.95 -15.78 2.49
C PHE A 77 6.32 -17.07 3.21
N VAL A 78 6.90 -17.02 4.39
CA VAL A 78 7.13 -18.23 5.20
C VAL A 78 6.22 -18.27 6.42
N PRO A 79 5.82 -19.45 6.92
CA PRO A 79 5.17 -19.58 8.21
C PRO A 79 5.99 -18.88 9.28
N LEU A 80 5.33 -18.05 10.11
CA LEU A 80 5.99 -17.34 11.20
C LEU A 80 5.53 -17.87 12.55
N ALA A 81 4.23 -17.78 12.81
CA ALA A 81 3.68 -18.11 14.12
C ALA A 81 2.18 -18.41 14.05
N VAL A 82 1.69 -19.14 15.04
CA VAL A 82 0.27 -19.44 15.23
C VAL A 82 -0.19 -18.97 16.61
N ARG A 83 -1.42 -18.49 16.72
CA ARG A 83 -2.10 -18.28 18.01
C ARG A 83 -3.40 -19.04 17.98
N GLU A 84 -3.47 -20.07 18.80
CA GLU A 84 -4.65 -20.94 18.91
C GLU A 84 -5.85 -20.20 19.49
N ALA A 85 -7.04 -20.59 19.05
CA ALA A 85 -8.28 -20.11 19.63
C ALA A 85 -8.46 -20.61 21.07
N THR A 86 -9.10 -19.79 21.91
CA THR A 86 -9.48 -20.13 23.29
C THR A 86 -10.93 -19.73 23.53
N ASP A 87 -11.53 -20.19 24.63
CA ASP A 87 -12.91 -19.82 24.97
C ASP A 87 -13.12 -18.29 25.09
N ASN A 88 -12.11 -17.58 25.60
CA ASN A 88 -12.14 -16.13 25.76
C ASN A 88 -11.70 -15.35 24.51
N ARG A 89 -11.11 -16.04 23.53
CA ARG A 89 -10.71 -15.49 22.24
C ARG A 89 -10.98 -16.54 21.16
N PRO A 90 -12.22 -16.68 20.68
CA PRO A 90 -12.61 -17.69 19.70
C PRO A 90 -12.16 -17.29 18.28
N ILE A 91 -10.87 -17.02 18.13
CA ILE A 91 -10.21 -16.58 16.91
C ILE A 91 -8.93 -17.39 16.77
N GLN A 92 -8.78 -18.08 15.64
CA GLN A 92 -7.55 -18.74 15.24
C GLN A 92 -6.72 -17.76 14.39
N SER A 93 -5.42 -17.62 14.69
CA SER A 93 -4.54 -16.72 13.93
C SER A 93 -3.34 -17.46 13.36
N TYR A 94 -3.04 -17.23 12.08
CA TYR A 94 -1.84 -17.71 11.40
C TYR A 94 -1.07 -16.52 10.84
N ALA A 95 0.16 -16.34 11.30
CA ALA A 95 1.05 -15.30 10.83
C ALA A 95 2.06 -15.86 9.83
N VAL A 96 2.32 -15.10 8.77
CA VAL A 96 3.36 -15.35 7.79
C VAL A 96 4.23 -14.11 7.62
N ARG A 97 5.50 -14.32 7.25
CA ARG A 97 6.46 -13.23 7.05
C ARG A 97 7.26 -13.40 5.77
N LEU A 98 7.51 -12.31 5.07
CA LEU A 98 8.48 -12.24 3.98
C LEU A 98 9.30 -10.98 4.17
N ASN A 99 10.58 -11.13 4.51
CA ASN A 99 11.44 -10.01 4.86
C ASN A 99 10.78 -9.12 5.93
N GLN A 100 10.45 -7.86 5.60
CA GLN A 100 9.82 -6.93 6.53
C GLN A 100 8.28 -6.98 6.51
N ILE A 101 7.69 -7.76 5.60
CA ILE A 101 6.24 -7.84 5.43
C ILE A 101 5.69 -8.92 6.36
N THR A 102 4.82 -8.54 7.29
CA THR A 102 4.13 -9.48 8.18
C THR A 102 2.63 -9.42 7.93
N ILE A 103 2.00 -10.57 7.71
CA ILE A 103 0.54 -10.68 7.54
C ILE A 103 0.02 -11.71 8.53
N VAL A 104 -1.04 -11.35 9.25
CA VAL A 104 -1.77 -12.21 10.17
C VAL A 104 -3.14 -12.49 9.58
N PHE A 105 -3.46 -13.76 9.38
CA PHE A 105 -4.78 -14.20 8.97
C PHE A 105 -5.55 -14.68 10.20
N GLU A 106 -6.75 -14.16 10.39
CA GLU A 106 -7.62 -14.50 11.51
C GLU A 106 -8.94 -15.08 11.01
N SER A 107 -9.38 -16.17 11.64
CA SER A 107 -10.68 -16.77 11.40
C SER A 107 -11.42 -17.02 12.72
N PRO A 108 -12.74 -16.79 12.76
CA PRO A 108 -13.53 -17.09 13.94
C PRO A 108 -13.68 -18.61 14.09
N THR A 109 -13.62 -19.09 15.32
CA THR A 109 -13.98 -20.48 15.68
C THR A 109 -15.40 -20.57 16.25
N SER A 110 -16.09 -19.43 16.39
CA SER A 110 -17.49 -19.31 16.81
C SER A 110 -18.33 -18.66 15.72
N SER A 111 -19.58 -19.10 15.57
CA SER A 111 -20.52 -18.58 14.56
C SER A 111 -21.14 -17.23 14.94
N ASN A 112 -21.03 -16.81 16.21
CA ASN A 112 -21.61 -15.55 16.68
C ASN A 112 -20.51 -14.61 17.20
N SER A 113 -19.80 -13.99 16.26
CA SER A 113 -18.74 -13.02 16.55
C SER A 113 -18.83 -11.81 15.61
N GLU A 114 -18.18 -10.70 15.96
CA GLU A 114 -18.00 -9.54 15.07
C GLU A 114 -17.29 -9.96 13.77
N VAL A 115 -16.25 -10.79 13.89
CA VAL A 115 -15.51 -11.34 12.73
C VAL A 115 -16.46 -12.05 11.76
N THR A 116 -17.39 -12.87 12.26
CA THR A 116 -18.36 -13.58 11.40
C THR A 116 -19.30 -12.62 10.68
N LYS A 117 -19.72 -11.53 11.33
CA LYS A 117 -20.60 -10.52 10.73
C LYS A 117 -19.89 -9.75 9.62
N ASP A 118 -18.68 -9.28 9.89
CA ASP A 118 -17.87 -8.54 8.92
C ASP A 118 -17.47 -9.43 7.74
N LEU A 119 -17.10 -10.69 7.97
CA LEU A 119 -16.83 -11.65 6.89
C LEU A 119 -18.06 -11.87 5.99
N THR A 120 -19.26 -11.89 6.57
CA THR A 120 -20.50 -12.00 5.79
C THR A 120 -20.70 -10.74 4.93
N ALA A 121 -20.46 -9.57 5.51
CA ALA A 121 -20.61 -8.29 4.84
C ALA A 121 -19.59 -8.10 3.71
N HIS A 122 -18.32 -8.44 3.95
CA HIS A 122 -17.19 -8.01 3.10
C HIS A 122 -16.51 -9.14 2.31
N GLY A 123 -16.69 -10.40 2.71
CA GLY A 123 -15.81 -11.50 2.28
C GLY A 123 -14.49 -11.49 3.05
N ASP A 124 -13.44 -12.07 2.47
CA ASP A 124 -12.08 -12.02 3.04
C ASP A 124 -11.49 -10.63 2.81
N PHE A 125 -10.97 -9.96 3.84
CA PHE A 125 -10.52 -8.57 3.71
C PHE A 125 -9.44 -8.19 4.71
N VAL A 126 -8.73 -7.10 4.43
CA VAL A 126 -7.83 -6.47 5.40
C VAL A 126 -8.69 -5.78 6.43
N LYS A 127 -8.64 -6.23 7.69
CA LYS A 127 -9.33 -5.57 8.81
C LYS A 127 -8.47 -4.45 9.39
N ASP A 128 -7.21 -4.75 9.68
CA ASP A 128 -6.32 -3.84 10.41
C ASP A 128 -5.01 -3.62 9.65
N VAL A 129 -4.56 -2.36 9.66
CA VAL A 129 -3.21 -1.99 9.26
C VAL A 129 -2.50 -1.50 10.51
N ALA A 130 -1.66 -2.35 11.10
CA ALA A 130 -1.01 -2.04 12.36
C ALA A 130 0.26 -1.20 12.14
N PHE A 131 0.53 -0.29 13.08
CA PHE A 131 1.69 0.59 13.06
C PHE A 131 2.57 0.39 14.28
N GLU A 132 3.87 0.28 14.06
CA GLU A 132 4.86 0.42 15.11
C GLU A 132 4.93 1.91 15.46
N VAL A 133 4.84 2.24 16.74
CA VAL A 133 4.79 3.65 17.16
C VAL A 133 5.82 3.99 18.22
N GLN A 134 6.25 5.25 18.19
CA GLN A 134 6.96 5.88 19.29
C GLN A 134 5.95 6.69 20.11
N ASP A 135 5.97 6.49 21.44
CA ASP A 135 5.15 7.22 22.40
C ASP A 135 3.64 7.01 22.17
N LEU A 136 3.21 5.78 22.41
CA LEU A 136 1.81 5.33 22.26
C LEU A 136 0.83 6.20 23.06
N ASP A 137 1.19 6.59 24.28
CA ASP A 137 0.34 7.40 25.16
C ASP A 137 0.01 8.76 24.53
N GLU A 138 1.02 9.43 23.96
CA GLU A 138 0.82 10.71 23.29
C GLU A 138 0.01 10.58 22.00
N LEU A 139 0.27 9.57 21.16
CA LEU A 139 -0.50 9.34 19.94
C LEU A 139 -1.98 9.08 20.24
N VAL A 140 -2.28 8.22 21.22
CA VAL A 140 -3.68 7.93 21.60
C VAL A 140 -4.34 9.17 22.21
N ARG A 141 -3.62 9.97 22.99
CA ARG A 141 -4.12 11.25 23.50
C ARG A 141 -4.49 12.19 22.35
N LYS A 142 -3.60 12.39 21.38
CA LYS A 142 -3.85 13.22 20.19
C LYS A 142 -4.99 12.69 19.34
N ALA A 143 -5.06 11.38 19.12
CA ALA A 143 -6.15 10.75 18.38
C ALA A 143 -7.51 11.02 19.04
N LYS A 144 -7.60 10.92 20.38
CA LYS A 144 -8.82 11.28 21.12
C LYS A 144 -9.19 12.76 20.97
N GLU A 145 -8.21 13.66 21.04
CA GLU A 145 -8.42 15.10 20.85
C GLU A 145 -8.82 15.46 19.41
N GLY A 146 -8.30 14.73 18.42
CA GLY A 146 -8.66 14.85 17.02
C GLY A 146 -10.01 14.19 16.65
N GLY A 147 -10.65 13.52 17.61
CA GLY A 147 -11.98 12.91 17.47
C GLY A 147 -11.97 11.49 16.93
N ALA A 148 -10.83 10.78 16.91
CA ALA A 148 -10.79 9.37 16.56
C ALA A 148 -11.61 8.52 17.53
N GLU A 149 -12.38 7.58 16.97
CA GLU A 149 -13.04 6.55 17.75
C GLU A 149 -12.00 5.52 18.23
N VAL A 150 -11.92 5.35 19.55
CA VAL A 150 -11.00 4.40 20.20
C VAL A 150 -11.74 3.10 20.45
N VAL A 151 -11.60 2.14 19.54
CA VAL A 151 -12.17 0.79 19.65
C VAL A 151 -11.61 0.07 20.88
N LYS A 152 -10.31 0.21 21.12
CA LYS A 152 -9.64 -0.32 22.32
C LYS A 152 -8.66 0.70 22.87
N GLY A 153 -8.86 1.09 24.12
CA GLY A 153 -7.91 1.93 24.85
C GLY A 153 -6.57 1.25 25.03
N ILE A 154 -5.57 2.01 25.50
CA ILE A 154 -4.22 1.48 25.76
C ILE A 154 -4.33 0.29 26.70
N THR A 155 -3.82 -0.84 26.24
CA THR A 155 -3.80 -2.10 26.95
C THR A 155 -2.42 -2.73 26.86
N GLU A 156 -2.16 -3.74 27.68
CA GLU A 156 -0.89 -4.45 27.71
C GLU A 156 -1.14 -5.96 27.63
N GLU A 157 -0.39 -6.65 26.79
CA GLU A 157 -0.27 -8.10 26.79
C GLU A 157 1.16 -8.49 27.19
N LYS A 158 1.29 -9.57 27.97
CA LYS A 158 2.57 -10.00 28.53
C LYS A 158 2.74 -11.50 28.43
N ASP A 159 3.96 -11.93 28.13
CA ASP A 159 4.41 -13.32 28.31
C ASP A 159 5.88 -13.37 28.79
N LYS A 160 6.54 -14.52 28.61
CA LYS A 160 7.94 -14.74 28.98
C LYS A 160 8.95 -13.88 28.19
N HIS A 161 8.55 -13.32 27.06
CA HIS A 161 9.38 -12.51 26.17
C HIS A 161 9.23 -10.99 26.37
N GLY A 162 8.39 -10.56 27.31
CA GLY A 162 8.25 -9.16 27.70
C GLY A 162 6.80 -8.66 27.61
N VAL A 163 6.64 -7.36 27.36
CA VAL A 163 5.34 -6.68 27.33
C VAL A 163 5.17 -5.94 26.01
N VAL A 164 4.00 -6.12 25.38
CA VAL A 164 3.53 -5.29 24.27
C VAL A 164 2.41 -4.40 24.77
N ARG A 165 2.49 -3.10 24.47
CA ARG A 165 1.41 -2.15 24.72
C ARG A 165 0.78 -1.78 23.38
N TYR A 166 -0.54 -1.70 23.32
CA TYR A 166 -1.21 -1.27 22.10
C TYR A 166 -2.57 -0.61 22.36
N ALA A 167 -3.06 0.09 21.34
CA ALA A 167 -4.42 0.63 21.27
C ALA A 167 -4.97 0.43 19.86
N VAL A 168 -6.30 0.41 19.71
CA VAL A 168 -6.97 0.23 18.42
C VAL A 168 -7.87 1.41 18.14
N LEU A 169 -7.69 2.03 16.98
CA LEU A 169 -8.46 3.17 16.49
C LEU A 169 -9.27 2.77 15.26
N LYS A 170 -10.51 3.25 15.13
CA LYS A 170 -11.30 3.08 13.90
C LYS A 170 -10.93 4.17 12.88
N THR A 171 -10.74 3.77 11.63
CA THR A 171 -10.53 4.67 10.48
C THR A 171 -11.70 4.56 9.50
N TYR A 172 -11.49 4.77 8.21
CA TYR A 172 -12.50 4.64 7.16
C TYR A 172 -13.17 3.26 7.14
N GLY A 173 -14.46 3.24 6.80
CA GLY A 173 -15.25 2.02 6.69
C GLY A 173 -15.22 1.18 7.97
N ASP A 174 -14.90 -0.10 7.83
CA ASP A 174 -14.76 -1.03 8.95
C ASP A 174 -13.30 -1.38 9.28
N ASN A 175 -12.37 -0.61 8.72
CA ASN A 175 -10.94 -0.74 8.98
C ASN A 175 -10.52 -0.13 10.32
N THR A 176 -9.48 -0.72 10.90
CA THR A 176 -8.83 -0.22 12.12
C THR A 176 -7.33 -0.03 11.93
N HIS A 177 -6.74 0.75 12.84
CA HIS A 177 -5.30 0.80 13.03
C HIS A 177 -4.95 0.39 14.46
N THR A 178 -4.16 -0.67 14.58
CA THR A 178 -3.54 -1.03 15.86
C THR A 178 -2.21 -0.30 16.01
N LEU A 179 -2.11 0.59 17.01
CA LEU A 179 -0.88 1.30 17.35
C LEU A 179 -0.10 0.48 18.38
N ILE A 180 1.13 0.07 18.06
CA ILE A 180 1.90 -0.93 18.81
C ILE A 180 3.21 -0.35 19.32
N ASP A 181 3.41 -0.41 20.64
CA ASP A 181 4.71 -0.24 21.30
C ASP A 181 5.26 -1.62 21.68
N ARG A 182 6.25 -2.06 20.90
CA ARG A 182 6.98 -3.32 21.06
C ARG A 182 8.38 -3.14 21.69
N SER A 183 8.69 -1.95 22.21
CA SER A 183 10.04 -1.61 22.68
C SER A 183 10.54 -2.54 23.81
N LYS A 184 9.63 -3.13 24.57
CA LYS A 184 9.89 -4.05 25.69
C LYS A 184 9.52 -5.51 25.40
N TYR A 185 9.36 -5.88 24.13
CA TYR A 185 9.01 -7.24 23.73
C TYR A 185 10.08 -7.84 22.79
N LYS A 186 10.38 -9.12 22.98
CA LYS A 186 11.40 -9.87 22.20
C LYS A 186 10.89 -11.21 21.68
N GLY A 187 9.57 -11.43 21.71
CA GLY A 187 8.95 -12.65 21.18
C GLY A 187 8.84 -12.62 19.65
N VAL A 188 8.32 -13.70 19.07
CA VAL A 188 8.25 -13.90 17.60
C VAL A 188 7.35 -12.88 16.88
N LEU A 189 6.24 -12.50 17.52
CA LEU A 189 5.27 -11.54 16.98
C LEU A 189 4.59 -10.75 18.11
N LEU A 190 3.65 -11.38 18.81
CA LEU A 190 2.91 -10.81 19.94
C LEU A 190 2.74 -11.89 21.03
N PRO A 191 2.41 -11.53 22.29
CA PRO A 191 2.15 -12.51 23.33
C PRO A 191 1.09 -13.53 22.92
N GLY A 192 1.35 -14.81 23.23
CA GLY A 192 0.46 -15.93 22.90
C GLY A 192 0.60 -16.46 21.47
N TYR A 193 1.49 -15.90 20.64
CA TYR A 193 1.90 -16.51 19.38
C TYR A 193 3.07 -17.48 19.61
N GLU A 194 2.93 -18.68 19.07
CA GLU A 194 3.95 -19.73 19.08
C GLU A 194 4.57 -19.88 17.69
N GLU A 195 5.89 -20.05 17.62
CA GLU A 195 6.62 -20.14 16.36
C GLU A 195 6.21 -21.40 15.56
N LEU A 196 6.00 -21.23 14.26
CA LEU A 196 5.73 -22.35 13.35
C LEU A 196 7.04 -22.83 12.70
N PRO A 197 7.20 -24.15 12.50
CA PRO A 197 8.35 -24.66 11.77
C PRO A 197 8.32 -24.21 10.30
N ALA A 198 9.50 -24.13 9.69
CA ALA A 198 9.63 -23.92 8.26
C ALA A 198 8.95 -25.06 7.48
N ASP A 199 8.34 -24.71 6.35
CA ASP A 199 7.68 -25.68 5.47
C ASP A 199 8.69 -26.20 4.42
N VAL A 200 8.57 -27.48 4.05
CA VAL A 200 9.48 -28.13 3.09
C VAL A 200 9.44 -27.45 1.71
N LEU A 201 8.32 -26.83 1.33
CA LEU A 201 8.22 -26.10 0.07
C LEU A 201 9.03 -24.79 0.09
N SER A 202 9.42 -24.27 1.26
CA SER A 202 10.25 -23.06 1.37
C SER A 202 11.62 -23.23 0.69
N THR A 203 12.16 -24.45 0.65
CA THR A 203 13.45 -24.74 -0.02
C THR A 203 13.29 -25.12 -1.49
N THR A 204 12.06 -25.41 -1.94
CA THR A 204 11.79 -25.94 -3.29
C THR A 204 11.31 -24.84 -4.25
N LEU A 205 10.56 -23.86 -3.74
CA LEU A 205 9.99 -22.80 -4.56
C LEU A 205 10.94 -21.59 -4.68
N PRO A 206 11.05 -20.94 -5.86
CA PRO A 206 12.01 -19.86 -6.11
C PRO A 206 11.68 -18.59 -5.31
N ALA A 207 12.67 -17.91 -4.74
CA ALA A 207 12.45 -16.70 -3.92
C ALA A 207 11.77 -15.57 -4.71
N THR A 208 10.79 -14.89 -4.12
CA THR A 208 10.06 -13.79 -4.79
C THR A 208 10.67 -12.41 -4.55
N ASN A 209 11.66 -12.27 -3.66
CA ASN A 209 12.39 -11.02 -3.42
C ASN A 209 11.52 -9.78 -3.16
N LEU A 210 10.31 -9.97 -2.60
CA LEU A 210 9.48 -8.88 -2.07
C LEU A 210 10.03 -8.47 -0.70
N MET A 211 10.23 -7.18 -0.45
CA MET A 211 11.06 -6.72 0.67
C MET A 211 10.26 -6.09 1.81
N TYR A 212 9.36 -5.17 1.48
CA TYR A 212 8.56 -4.39 2.43
C TYR A 212 7.27 -3.89 1.78
N ILE A 213 6.34 -3.39 2.59
CA ILE A 213 5.11 -2.74 2.12
C ILE A 213 5.47 -1.32 1.68
N ASP A 214 5.31 -1.01 0.39
CA ASP A 214 5.54 0.34 -0.15
C ASP A 214 4.42 1.28 0.28
N HIS A 215 3.17 0.85 0.09
CA HIS A 215 1.99 1.56 0.52
C HIS A 215 0.77 0.64 0.67
N VAL A 216 -0.25 1.13 1.36
CA VAL A 216 -1.58 0.52 1.41
C VAL A 216 -2.59 1.52 0.85
N GLU A 217 -3.45 1.08 -0.05
CA GLU A 217 -4.46 1.93 -0.67
C GLU A 217 -5.87 1.49 -0.31
N GLY A 218 -6.74 2.45 -0.01
CA GLY A 218 -8.16 2.24 0.23
C GLY A 218 -9.06 2.97 -0.75
N ASN A 219 -10.22 2.39 -1.03
CA ASN A 219 -11.29 3.04 -1.78
C ASN A 219 -12.35 3.55 -0.81
N MET A 220 -12.75 4.79 -1.01
CA MET A 220 -13.64 5.57 -0.15
C MET A 220 -15.01 5.69 -0.79
N ALA A 221 -16.05 5.63 0.03
CA ALA A 221 -17.41 5.97 -0.36
C ALA A 221 -17.49 7.43 -0.84
N ASP A 222 -18.40 7.71 -1.77
CA ASP A 222 -18.57 9.04 -2.37
C ASP A 222 -18.76 10.14 -1.31
N GLY A 223 -17.96 11.20 -1.42
CA GLY A 223 -17.96 12.37 -0.54
C GLY A 223 -17.18 12.19 0.76
N THR A 224 -16.39 11.11 0.93
CA THR A 224 -15.69 10.81 2.19
C THR A 224 -14.16 10.87 2.10
N LEU A 225 -13.59 11.14 0.91
CA LEU A 225 -12.13 11.19 0.73
C LEU A 225 -11.45 12.22 1.65
N GLU A 226 -11.94 13.46 1.65
CA GLU A 226 -11.31 14.54 2.42
C GLU A 226 -11.41 14.34 3.93
N ASP A 227 -12.54 13.80 4.41
CA ASP A 227 -12.68 13.44 5.83
C ASP A 227 -11.73 12.30 6.21
N SER A 228 -11.55 11.32 5.32
CA SER A 228 -10.63 10.20 5.53
C SER A 228 -9.18 10.67 5.57
N VAL A 229 -8.76 11.56 4.68
CA VAL A 229 -7.42 12.16 4.70
C VAL A 229 -7.20 12.99 5.96
N ALA A 230 -8.15 13.86 6.29
CA ALA A 230 -8.08 14.72 7.47
C ALA A 230 -8.03 13.92 8.78
N TRP A 231 -8.60 12.71 8.80
CA TRP A 231 -8.50 11.79 9.94
C TRP A 231 -7.03 11.48 10.26
N TYR A 232 -6.21 11.15 9.26
CA TYR A 232 -4.78 10.85 9.48
C TYR A 232 -3.98 12.07 9.94
N GLU A 233 -4.26 13.23 9.35
CA GLU A 233 -3.60 14.49 9.71
C GLU A 233 -3.87 14.88 11.16
N LYS A 234 -5.14 14.78 11.60
CA LYS A 234 -5.57 15.14 12.96
C LYS A 234 -5.13 14.11 14.00
N ASN A 235 -5.21 12.83 13.67
CA ASN A 235 -5.15 11.77 14.68
C ASN A 235 -3.78 11.09 14.80
N LEU A 236 -3.02 10.99 13.70
CA LEU A 236 -1.78 10.20 13.65
C LEU A 236 -0.52 11.02 13.34
N ASN A 237 -0.62 12.36 13.31
CA ASN A 237 0.50 13.26 13.00
C ASN A 237 1.16 12.93 11.65
N MET A 238 0.34 12.49 10.69
CA MET A 238 0.74 12.27 9.31
C MET A 238 0.45 13.55 8.50
N HIS A 239 1.05 13.65 7.32
CA HIS A 239 0.83 14.81 6.45
C HIS A 239 0.42 14.37 5.06
N ARG A 240 -0.41 15.19 4.40
CA ARG A 240 -0.74 14.98 2.99
C ARG A 240 0.55 15.01 2.16
N PHE A 241 0.77 13.92 1.44
CA PHE A 241 1.95 13.70 0.61
C PHE A 241 1.66 14.02 -0.85
N TRP A 242 0.50 13.58 -1.33
CA TRP A 242 0.15 13.65 -2.75
C TRP A 242 -1.36 13.82 -2.90
N CYS A 243 -1.77 14.51 -3.97
CA CYS A 243 -3.17 14.65 -4.35
C CYS A 243 -3.25 14.72 -5.88
N VAL A 244 -4.13 13.90 -6.48
CA VAL A 244 -4.47 13.96 -7.89
C VAL A 244 -5.97 14.03 -8.03
N ASP A 245 -6.45 15.15 -8.57
CA ASP A 245 -7.76 15.23 -9.20
C ASP A 245 -7.59 14.70 -10.64
N TYR A 246 -8.04 13.48 -10.90
CA TYR A 246 -8.06 12.97 -12.27
C TYR A 246 -9.22 13.65 -13.00
N LYS A 247 -8.94 14.84 -13.52
CA LYS A 247 -9.83 15.53 -14.45
C LYS A 247 -10.08 14.66 -15.68
N HIS A 248 -11.20 14.93 -16.35
CA HIS A 248 -11.65 14.17 -17.53
C HIS A 248 -10.56 14.10 -18.63
N ASP A 249 -9.62 15.04 -18.67
CA ASP A 249 -8.52 15.09 -19.65
C ASP A 249 -7.47 13.97 -19.48
N LEU A 250 -7.41 13.32 -18.31
CA LEU A 250 -6.48 12.22 -18.05
C LEU A 250 -7.10 10.87 -18.39
N VAL A 251 -8.32 10.60 -17.92
CA VAL A 251 -9.03 9.33 -18.19
C VAL A 251 -10.52 9.65 -18.38
N PRO A 252 -10.98 9.93 -19.61
CA PRO A 252 -12.31 10.53 -19.79
C PRO A 252 -13.45 9.61 -19.35
N TYR A 253 -13.23 8.30 -19.28
CA TYR A 253 -14.29 7.33 -19.03
C TYR A 253 -14.51 6.97 -17.56
N SER A 254 -13.47 6.82 -16.76
CA SER A 254 -13.58 6.47 -15.33
C SER A 254 -12.57 7.31 -14.57
N CYS A 255 -13.05 8.30 -13.84
CA CYS A 255 -12.23 9.21 -13.05
C CYS A 255 -12.24 8.80 -11.57
N ILE A 256 -11.12 9.06 -10.89
CA ILE A 256 -11.01 8.96 -9.43
C ILE A 256 -10.44 10.27 -8.89
N ASN A 257 -10.74 10.60 -7.64
CA ASN A 257 -9.91 11.53 -6.86
C ASN A 257 -8.99 10.68 -5.99
N SER A 258 -7.72 11.06 -5.88
CA SER A 258 -6.76 10.34 -5.06
C SER A 258 -6.04 11.29 -4.14
N ALA A 259 -5.89 10.91 -2.88
CA ALA A 259 -5.11 11.64 -1.89
C ALA A 259 -4.33 10.66 -1.03
N SER A 260 -3.10 11.02 -0.70
CA SER A 260 -2.20 10.16 0.07
C SER A 260 -1.66 10.90 1.28
N VAL A 261 -1.49 10.17 2.38
CA VAL A 261 -0.86 10.65 3.61
C VAL A 261 0.38 9.83 3.90
N ILE A 262 1.40 10.48 4.43
CA ILE A 262 2.66 9.84 4.79
C ILE A 262 3.07 10.23 6.19
N ASN A 263 3.73 9.32 6.90
CA ASN A 263 4.32 9.65 8.19
C ASN A 263 5.57 10.52 8.01
N ARG A 264 6.04 11.11 9.10
CA ARG A 264 7.17 12.06 9.09
C ARG A 264 8.48 11.48 8.55
N ASP A 265 8.72 10.20 8.77
CA ASP A 265 9.95 9.52 8.33
C ASP A 265 9.82 8.95 6.89
N GLU A 266 8.70 9.22 6.22
CA GLU A 266 8.41 8.87 4.82
C GLU A 266 8.46 7.37 4.48
N ASN A 267 8.12 6.51 5.44
CA ASN A 267 8.16 5.04 5.28
C ASN A 267 6.81 4.34 5.54
N VAL A 268 5.78 5.09 5.94
CA VAL A 268 4.39 4.62 6.00
C VAL A 268 3.53 5.50 5.12
N LEU A 269 3.09 4.94 3.99
CA LEU A 269 2.34 5.64 2.96
C LEU A 269 0.96 5.00 2.81
N LEU A 270 -0.08 5.82 2.95
CA LEU A 270 -1.47 5.41 2.79
C LEU A 270 -2.11 6.25 1.70
N SER A 271 -2.67 5.59 0.69
CA SER A 271 -3.41 6.24 -0.39
C SER A 271 -4.90 5.98 -0.23
N MET A 272 -5.72 6.94 -0.63
CA MET A 272 -7.16 6.87 -0.58
C MET A 272 -7.72 7.38 -1.90
N ASN A 273 -8.64 6.62 -2.47
CA ASN A 273 -9.29 6.94 -3.72
C ASN A 273 -10.80 7.09 -3.54
N GLU A 274 -11.42 7.96 -4.32
CA GLU A 274 -12.86 8.14 -4.37
C GLU A 274 -13.32 8.27 -5.82
N ALA A 275 -14.57 7.92 -6.10
CA ALA A 275 -15.13 8.11 -7.42
C ALA A 275 -15.15 9.60 -7.82
N ALA A 276 -14.69 9.90 -9.03
CA ALA A 276 -14.91 11.19 -9.66
C ALA A 276 -15.81 11.03 -10.89
N LYS A 277 -16.47 12.13 -11.30
CA LYS A 277 -17.32 12.12 -12.49
C LYS A 277 -16.46 11.80 -13.73
N GLY A 278 -16.94 10.87 -14.55
CA GLY A 278 -16.37 10.52 -15.86
C GLY A 278 -17.49 10.22 -16.86
N LEU A 279 -17.12 9.85 -18.10
CA LEU A 279 -18.07 9.52 -19.17
C LEU A 279 -18.80 8.20 -18.93
N ARG A 280 -18.24 7.26 -18.16
CA ARG A 280 -18.96 6.05 -17.70
C ARG A 280 -19.68 6.32 -16.38
N PRO A 281 -20.81 5.64 -16.15
CA PRO A 281 -21.59 5.80 -14.92
C PRO A 281 -20.89 5.22 -13.67
N THR A 282 -19.85 4.40 -13.82
CA THR A 282 -19.11 3.78 -12.70
C THR A 282 -17.61 4.04 -12.81
N SER A 283 -16.98 4.15 -11.64
CA SER A 283 -15.53 4.17 -11.45
C SER A 283 -15.06 2.91 -10.70
N LYS A 284 -13.78 2.57 -10.79
CA LYS A 284 -13.19 1.46 -10.00
C LYS A 284 -13.44 1.60 -8.50
N ALA A 285 -13.32 2.82 -7.96
CA ALA A 285 -13.61 3.09 -6.55
C ALA A 285 -15.08 2.80 -6.20
N SER A 286 -16.04 3.24 -7.04
CA SER A 286 -17.46 2.95 -6.82
C SER A 286 -17.81 1.46 -6.96
N GLU A 287 -17.12 0.74 -7.86
CA GLU A 287 -17.30 -0.71 -8.04
C GLU A 287 -16.76 -1.49 -6.84
N PHE A 288 -15.60 -1.09 -6.32
CA PHE A 288 -15.08 -1.61 -5.05
C PHE A 288 -16.07 -1.39 -3.91
N VAL A 289 -16.50 -0.15 -3.68
CA VAL A 289 -17.40 0.17 -2.55
C VAL A 289 -18.71 -0.59 -2.66
N LYS A 290 -19.24 -0.76 -3.89
CA LYS A 290 -20.43 -1.57 -4.14
C LYS A 290 -20.20 -3.06 -3.83
N ALA A 291 -19.05 -3.62 -4.19
CA ALA A 291 -18.73 -5.03 -3.95
C ALA A 291 -18.35 -5.32 -2.50
N PHE A 292 -17.69 -4.37 -1.84
CA PHE A 292 -17.24 -4.46 -0.46
C PHE A 292 -18.35 -4.10 0.53
N GLY A 293 -19.24 -3.18 0.17
CA GLY A 293 -20.35 -2.69 1.00
C GLY A 293 -20.04 -1.42 1.81
N SER A 294 -18.79 -0.96 1.81
CA SER A 294 -18.33 0.26 2.51
C SER A 294 -17.00 0.76 1.93
N SER A 295 -16.41 1.80 2.52
CA SER A 295 -14.99 2.12 2.28
C SER A 295 -14.10 1.00 2.80
N GLY A 296 -12.94 0.77 2.20
CA GLY A 296 -12.02 -0.25 2.69
C GLY A 296 -10.69 -0.31 1.96
N VAL A 297 -9.76 -1.12 2.45
CA VAL A 297 -8.48 -1.38 1.77
C VAL A 297 -8.72 -2.13 0.46
N GLU A 298 -8.26 -1.55 -0.63
CA GLU A 298 -8.33 -2.13 -1.98
C GLU A 298 -7.06 -2.91 -2.32
N HIS A 299 -5.88 -2.37 -2.01
CA HIS A 299 -4.66 -3.08 -2.33
C HIS A 299 -3.50 -2.77 -1.40
N ILE A 300 -2.53 -3.67 -1.45
CA ILE A 300 -1.26 -3.57 -0.73
C ILE A 300 -0.15 -3.66 -1.77
N ALA A 301 0.69 -2.64 -1.82
CA ALA A 301 1.85 -2.62 -2.71
C ALA A 301 3.09 -3.15 -2.00
N LEU A 302 3.74 -4.12 -2.63
CA LEU A 302 4.93 -4.80 -2.12
C LEU A 302 6.14 -4.43 -2.98
N TYR A 303 7.16 -3.88 -2.33
CA TYR A 303 8.36 -3.40 -3.01
C TYR A 303 9.32 -4.55 -3.37
N THR A 304 10.00 -4.42 -4.51
CA THR A 304 11.15 -5.25 -4.90
C THR A 304 12.20 -4.42 -5.67
N ASP A 305 13.47 -4.81 -5.56
CA ASP A 305 14.59 -4.21 -6.31
C ASP A 305 14.80 -4.80 -7.71
N ASP A 306 14.19 -5.96 -8.00
CA ASP A 306 14.22 -6.66 -9.30
C ASP A 306 12.84 -7.23 -9.62
N ILE A 307 11.98 -6.39 -10.18
CA ILE A 307 10.61 -6.74 -10.52
C ILE A 307 10.51 -7.80 -11.61
N ILE A 308 11.49 -7.88 -12.53
CA ILE A 308 11.47 -8.89 -13.59
C ILE A 308 11.62 -10.29 -12.99
N THR A 309 12.65 -10.49 -12.16
CA THR A 309 12.86 -11.78 -11.50
C THR A 309 11.71 -12.10 -10.55
N THR A 310 11.26 -11.11 -9.78
CA THR A 310 10.10 -11.25 -8.88
C THR A 310 8.85 -11.72 -9.64
N MET A 311 8.51 -11.09 -10.76
CA MET A 311 7.32 -11.44 -11.55
C MET A 311 7.45 -12.81 -12.20
N ARG A 312 8.63 -13.18 -12.71
CA ARG A 312 8.89 -14.55 -13.22
C ARG A 312 8.66 -15.58 -12.12
N ASN A 313 9.16 -15.33 -10.92
CA ASN A 313 9.06 -16.26 -9.80
C ASN A 313 7.62 -16.35 -9.27
N LEU A 314 6.90 -15.23 -9.17
CA LEU A 314 5.47 -15.21 -8.85
C LEU A 314 4.64 -16.01 -9.87
N LYS A 315 4.86 -15.80 -11.18
CA LYS A 315 4.20 -16.57 -12.24
C LYS A 315 4.54 -18.07 -12.13
N SER A 316 5.80 -18.43 -11.89
CA SER A 316 6.22 -19.83 -11.73
C SER A 316 5.59 -20.51 -10.51
N ARG A 317 5.30 -19.73 -9.46
CA ARG A 317 4.55 -20.17 -8.27
C ARG A 317 3.05 -20.26 -8.51
N GLY A 318 2.56 -19.83 -9.68
CA GLY A 318 1.14 -19.83 -10.04
C GLY A 318 0.35 -18.67 -9.43
N ALA A 319 1.00 -17.54 -9.13
CA ALA A 319 0.28 -16.32 -8.76
C ALA A 319 -0.54 -15.81 -9.95
N ASP A 320 -1.79 -15.43 -9.70
CA ASP A 320 -2.70 -14.90 -10.71
C ASP A 320 -2.40 -13.42 -10.99
N ILE A 321 -1.69 -13.16 -12.08
CA ILE A 321 -1.26 -11.80 -12.49
C ILE A 321 -2.18 -11.26 -13.59
N LEU A 322 -2.51 -9.97 -13.53
CA LEU A 322 -3.21 -9.26 -14.62
C LEU A 322 -2.32 -9.17 -15.87
N SER A 323 -2.96 -9.19 -17.04
CA SER A 323 -2.27 -9.07 -18.33
C SER A 323 -2.65 -7.79 -19.05
N TRP A 324 -1.73 -7.26 -19.83
CA TRP A 324 -1.92 -6.01 -20.56
C TRP A 324 -1.79 -6.23 -22.07
N PRO A 325 -2.54 -5.48 -22.87
CA PRO A 325 -2.49 -5.61 -24.32
C PRO A 325 -1.10 -5.26 -24.89
N PRO A 326 -0.59 -5.95 -25.93
CA PRO A 326 0.68 -5.58 -26.59
C PRO A 326 0.76 -4.11 -27.03
N THR A 327 -0.38 -3.52 -27.45
CA THR A 327 -0.48 -2.10 -27.84
C THR A 327 -0.09 -1.13 -26.73
N TYR A 328 -0.16 -1.54 -25.46
CA TYR A 328 0.34 -0.73 -24.35
C TYR A 328 1.86 -0.54 -24.46
N TYR A 329 2.61 -1.62 -24.70
CA TYR A 329 4.07 -1.54 -24.79
C TYR A 329 4.52 -0.80 -26.05
N ASP A 330 3.78 -0.89 -27.14
CA ASP A 330 4.01 -0.07 -28.33
C ASP A 330 3.80 1.42 -28.03
N LEU A 331 2.73 1.77 -27.32
CA LEU A 331 2.48 3.13 -26.85
C LEU A 331 3.63 3.64 -25.96
N ILE A 332 4.10 2.82 -25.01
CA ILE A 332 5.20 3.16 -24.12
C ILE A 332 6.51 3.35 -24.89
N ARG A 333 6.82 2.49 -25.86
CA ARG A 333 7.99 2.64 -26.76
C ARG A 333 7.99 4.02 -27.42
N GLU A 334 6.85 4.45 -27.96
CA GLU A 334 6.73 5.76 -28.58
C GLU A 334 6.91 6.90 -27.58
N LYS A 335 6.29 6.83 -26.39
CA LYS A 335 6.44 7.90 -25.37
C LYS A 335 7.89 8.01 -24.86
N LEU A 336 8.58 6.89 -24.68
CA LEU A 336 9.97 6.87 -24.22
C LEU A 336 10.95 7.48 -25.24
N LYS A 337 10.68 7.44 -26.54
CA LYS A 337 11.50 8.14 -27.56
C LYS A 337 11.58 9.66 -27.31
N HIS A 338 10.56 10.22 -26.65
CA HIS A 338 10.47 11.63 -26.33
C HIS A 338 10.79 11.95 -24.86
N SER A 339 11.17 10.94 -24.07
CA SER A 339 11.53 11.09 -22.66
C SER A 339 13.04 11.21 -22.47
N SER A 340 13.47 11.96 -21.46
CA SER A 340 14.86 11.99 -21.01
C SER A 340 15.23 10.78 -20.13
N VAL A 341 14.23 10.03 -19.65
CA VAL A 341 14.42 8.89 -18.76
C VAL A 341 15.03 7.71 -19.50
N LYS A 342 16.05 7.10 -18.88
CA LYS A 342 16.63 5.84 -19.31
C LYS A 342 16.11 4.70 -18.44
N VAL A 343 15.20 3.92 -18.98
CA VAL A 343 14.72 2.67 -18.36
C VAL A 343 15.84 1.64 -18.45
N ALA A 344 16.19 1.01 -17.33
CA ALA A 344 17.29 0.05 -17.28
C ALA A 344 16.84 -1.34 -17.76
N GLU A 345 15.57 -1.68 -17.51
CA GLU A 345 14.92 -2.91 -17.92
C GLU A 345 14.53 -2.90 -19.41
N SER A 346 14.58 -4.07 -20.05
CA SER A 346 14.07 -4.23 -21.43
C SER A 346 12.55 -4.18 -21.46
N LEU A 347 11.99 -3.40 -22.38
CA LEU A 347 10.54 -3.31 -22.59
C LEU A 347 9.92 -4.65 -23.02
N GLU A 348 10.69 -5.49 -23.72
CA GLU A 348 10.29 -6.85 -24.09
C GLU A 348 10.12 -7.70 -22.83
N LEU A 349 11.05 -7.59 -21.88
CA LEU A 349 10.94 -8.28 -20.59
C LEU A 349 9.78 -7.74 -19.75
N LEU A 350 9.52 -6.43 -19.78
CA LEU A 350 8.34 -5.86 -19.12
C LEU A 350 7.06 -6.43 -19.73
N GLN A 351 7.00 -6.52 -21.06
CA GLN A 351 5.87 -7.09 -21.80
C GLN A 351 5.63 -8.56 -21.47
N GLU A 352 6.66 -9.40 -21.53
CA GLU A 352 6.59 -10.82 -21.16
C GLU A 352 6.08 -11.01 -19.71
N ASN A 353 6.39 -10.07 -18.82
CA ASN A 353 6.08 -10.17 -17.40
C ASN A 353 4.82 -9.41 -16.97
N ASN A 354 4.09 -8.79 -17.90
CA ASN A 354 2.92 -7.96 -17.64
C ASN A 354 3.19 -6.78 -16.69
N ILE A 355 4.32 -6.12 -16.86
CA ILE A 355 4.76 -5.01 -16.01
C ILE A 355 4.47 -3.67 -16.70
N LEU A 356 3.73 -2.82 -16.03
CA LEU A 356 3.49 -1.43 -16.43
C LEU A 356 4.65 -0.52 -16.00
N ILE A 357 4.82 0.61 -16.67
CA ILE A 357 5.82 1.62 -16.37
C ILE A 357 5.22 3.03 -16.40
N ASP A 358 5.43 3.78 -15.32
CA ASP A 358 5.19 5.23 -15.25
C ASP A 358 6.53 5.95 -15.07
N PHE A 359 6.69 7.12 -15.68
CA PHE A 359 7.94 7.87 -15.67
C PHE A 359 7.71 9.39 -15.72
N ASP A 360 8.56 10.11 -14.99
CA ASP A 360 8.64 11.58 -14.99
C ASP A 360 10.07 12.02 -15.36
N GLU A 361 10.38 13.32 -15.34
CA GLU A 361 11.73 13.79 -15.71
C GLU A 361 12.86 13.30 -14.78
N ARG A 362 12.54 12.77 -13.59
CA ARG A 362 13.50 12.37 -12.56
C ARG A 362 13.76 10.87 -12.57
N GLY A 363 12.77 10.06 -12.93
CA GLY A 363 12.86 8.62 -12.83
C GLY A 363 11.63 7.88 -13.32
N TYR A 364 11.54 6.61 -12.98
CA TYR A 364 10.42 5.74 -13.35
C TYR A 364 10.07 4.77 -12.24
N MET A 365 8.86 4.23 -12.32
CA MET A 365 8.38 3.15 -11.48
C MET A 365 7.77 2.06 -12.35
N LEU A 366 7.95 0.83 -11.90
CA LEU A 366 7.44 -0.37 -12.53
C LEU A 366 6.38 -0.97 -11.61
N GLN A 367 5.25 -1.36 -12.17
CA GLN A 367 4.10 -1.90 -11.42
C GLN A 367 3.56 -3.14 -12.09
N ALA A 368 3.16 -4.12 -11.30
CA ALA A 368 2.35 -5.24 -11.75
C ALA A 368 1.29 -5.54 -10.70
N PHE A 369 0.17 -6.10 -11.14
CA PHE A 369 -1.00 -6.27 -10.31
C PHE A 369 -1.47 -7.72 -10.35
N THR A 370 -1.85 -8.26 -9.21
CA THR A 370 -2.55 -9.54 -9.17
C THR A 370 -4.00 -9.35 -9.60
N LYS A 371 -4.66 -10.44 -9.95
CA LYS A 371 -6.13 -10.49 -9.87
C LYS A 371 -6.56 -10.34 -8.41
N HIS A 372 -7.85 -10.11 -8.19
CA HIS A 372 -8.41 -10.10 -6.84
C HIS A 372 -8.12 -11.42 -6.12
N LEU A 373 -7.84 -11.33 -4.81
CA LEU A 373 -7.48 -12.50 -3.99
C LEU A 373 -8.69 -13.37 -3.62
N GLN A 374 -9.89 -12.91 -3.95
CA GLN A 374 -11.15 -13.59 -3.70
C GLN A 374 -12.13 -13.37 -4.85
N ALA A 375 -13.30 -14.01 -4.77
CA ALA A 375 -14.34 -13.91 -5.78
C ALA A 375 -14.91 -12.50 -5.94
N ARG A 376 -14.93 -11.72 -4.86
CA ARG A 376 -15.37 -10.31 -4.90
C ARG A 376 -14.25 -9.44 -5.48
N PRO A 377 -14.57 -8.46 -6.34
CA PRO A 377 -13.59 -7.55 -6.92
C PRO A 377 -13.13 -6.49 -5.91
N THR A 378 -12.47 -6.93 -4.84
CA THR A 378 -11.99 -6.10 -3.75
C THR A 378 -10.47 -6.23 -3.64
N VAL A 379 -9.95 -6.85 -2.58
CA VAL A 379 -8.51 -6.83 -2.29
C VAL A 379 -7.65 -7.51 -3.37
N PHE A 380 -6.59 -6.82 -3.80
CA PHE A 380 -5.51 -7.37 -4.64
C PHE A 380 -4.12 -6.93 -4.15
N ILE A 381 -3.06 -7.47 -4.75
CA ILE A 381 -1.67 -7.12 -4.44
C ILE A 381 -1.04 -6.40 -5.63
N GLU A 382 -0.33 -5.32 -5.33
CA GLU A 382 0.56 -4.65 -6.28
C GLU A 382 2.00 -5.06 -6.00
N ILE A 383 2.77 -5.29 -7.06
CA ILE A 383 4.21 -5.51 -7.03
C ILE A 383 4.84 -4.30 -7.68
N LEU A 384 5.76 -3.65 -6.96
CA LEU A 384 6.28 -2.36 -7.38
C LEU A 384 7.80 -2.28 -7.22
N GLN A 385 8.44 -1.59 -8.17
CA GLN A 385 9.84 -1.19 -8.11
C GLN A 385 9.96 0.29 -8.45
N ARG A 386 10.78 1.03 -7.70
CA ARG A 386 11.03 2.47 -7.92
C ARG A 386 12.46 2.70 -8.34
N ARG A 387 12.65 3.57 -9.34
CA ARG A 387 13.95 4.10 -9.77
C ARG A 387 13.86 5.63 -9.79
N ASN A 388 14.19 6.24 -8.66
CA ASN A 388 14.09 7.70 -8.43
C ASN A 388 12.70 8.30 -8.71
N HIS A 389 11.64 7.55 -8.43
CA HIS A 389 10.26 7.98 -8.68
C HIS A 389 9.40 7.88 -7.42
N ARG A 390 8.79 9.00 -7.03
CA ARG A 390 7.98 9.15 -5.79
C ARG A 390 6.46 9.17 -6.03
N GLY A 391 6.00 9.04 -7.27
CA GLY A 391 4.58 9.04 -7.61
C GLY A 391 3.88 7.68 -7.42
N PHE A 392 2.65 7.56 -7.93
CA PHE A 392 1.77 6.39 -7.73
C PHE A 392 1.31 5.72 -9.03
N GLY A 393 1.96 6.00 -10.16
CA GLY A 393 1.54 5.39 -11.43
C GLY A 393 0.33 6.06 -12.07
N ALA A 394 0.08 7.35 -11.82
CA ALA A 394 -1.10 8.04 -12.33
C ALA A 394 -1.22 7.94 -13.85
N MET A 395 -0.09 7.93 -14.57
CA MET A 395 -0.11 7.80 -16.02
C MET A 395 -0.28 6.36 -16.50
N ASN A 396 0.05 5.35 -15.67
CA ASN A 396 -0.19 3.95 -16.03
C ASN A 396 -1.66 3.68 -16.31
N TYR A 397 -2.56 4.20 -15.46
CA TYR A 397 -4.00 4.09 -15.66
C TYR A 397 -4.44 4.70 -16.99
N LYS A 398 -3.96 5.91 -17.30
CA LYS A 398 -4.24 6.59 -18.56
C LYS A 398 -3.75 5.80 -19.77
N TRP A 399 -2.51 5.31 -19.73
CA TRP A 399 -1.89 4.64 -20.87
C TRP A 399 -2.43 3.24 -21.13
N VAL A 400 -2.82 2.51 -20.07
CA VAL A 400 -3.56 1.25 -20.23
C VAL A 400 -4.89 1.50 -20.95
N PHE A 401 -5.61 2.55 -20.56
CA PHE A 401 -6.87 2.89 -21.19
C PHE A 401 -6.69 3.30 -22.66
N GLU A 402 -5.75 4.21 -22.96
CA GLU A 402 -5.38 4.60 -24.33
C GLU A 402 -5.02 3.38 -25.20
N ALA A 403 -4.31 2.39 -24.62
CA ALA A 403 -3.90 1.19 -25.33
C ALA A 403 -5.07 0.26 -25.68
N ILE A 404 -6.07 0.15 -24.81
CA ILE A 404 -7.30 -0.62 -25.05
C ILE A 404 -8.12 0.04 -26.16
N GLU A 405 -8.29 1.36 -26.12
CA GLU A 405 -9.02 2.09 -27.18
C GLU A 405 -8.39 1.92 -28.56
N ARG A 406 -7.05 1.99 -28.64
CA ARG A 406 -6.32 1.73 -29.90
C ARG A 406 -6.61 0.35 -30.48
N MET A 407 -6.81 -0.66 -29.62
CA MET A 407 -7.19 -1.99 -30.07
C MET A 407 -8.61 -2.01 -30.63
N ASP A 408 -9.57 -1.39 -29.95
CA ASP A 408 -10.97 -1.41 -30.38
C ASP A 408 -11.16 -0.66 -31.72
N ILE A 409 -10.46 0.45 -31.93
CA ILE A 409 -10.43 1.17 -33.22
C ILE A 409 -9.79 0.30 -34.31
N SER A 410 -8.64 -0.32 -34.03
CA SER A 410 -7.97 -1.19 -35.03
C SER A 410 -8.84 -2.39 -35.45
N LYS A 411 -9.65 -2.92 -34.53
CA LYS A 411 -10.62 -3.99 -34.81
C LYS A 411 -11.78 -3.48 -35.66
N GLN A 412 -12.31 -2.29 -35.37
CA GLN A 412 -13.36 -1.66 -36.17
C GLN A 412 -12.88 -1.38 -37.60
N ASP A 413 -11.70 -0.78 -37.79
CA ASP A 413 -11.11 -0.54 -39.10
C ASP A 413 -10.87 -1.85 -39.88
N SER A 414 -10.45 -2.92 -39.21
CA SER A 414 -10.28 -4.24 -39.82
C SER A 414 -11.61 -4.92 -40.18
N SER A 415 -12.71 -4.58 -39.50
CA SER A 415 -14.05 -5.09 -39.77
C SER A 415 -14.79 -4.29 -40.85
N GLU A 416 -14.43 -3.02 -41.04
CA GLU A 416 -14.98 -2.14 -42.10
C GLU A 416 -14.22 -2.24 -43.43
N ASN A 417 -13.05 -2.89 -43.46
CA ASN A 417 -12.27 -3.09 -44.68
C ASN A 417 -12.00 -4.58 -44.99
N PRO A 418 -12.93 -5.30 -45.64
CA PRO A 418 -12.83 -6.74 -45.89
C PRO A 418 -11.79 -7.13 -46.97
N GLU A 419 -11.04 -6.19 -47.57
CA GLU A 419 -10.16 -6.49 -48.70
C GLU A 419 -8.80 -7.11 -48.36
N ASN A 420 -8.44 -7.30 -47.07
CA ASN A 420 -7.15 -7.90 -46.70
C ASN A 420 -7.20 -9.32 -46.10
N VAL A 421 -8.37 -9.97 -46.10
CA VAL A 421 -8.50 -11.39 -45.67
C VAL A 421 -8.58 -12.33 -46.88
N LYS A 422 -7.64 -12.22 -47.83
CA LYS A 422 -7.37 -13.30 -48.81
C LYS A 422 -5.93 -13.21 -49.32
N LYS A 423 -5.00 -13.87 -48.62
CA LYS A 423 -3.87 -14.64 -49.17
C LYS A 423 -2.96 -15.10 -48.04
N THR A 424 -3.27 -16.26 -47.47
CA THR A 424 -2.30 -17.28 -47.03
C THR A 424 -3.11 -18.50 -46.59
N ASP A 425 -3.63 -19.23 -47.57
CA ASP A 425 -3.97 -20.65 -47.45
C ASP A 425 -3.57 -21.30 -48.77
N ALA A 426 -2.31 -21.73 -48.84
CA ALA A 426 -1.83 -22.76 -49.75
C ALA A 426 -0.37 -23.12 -49.41
N ALA A 427 -0.17 -24.41 -49.08
CA ALA A 427 1.06 -25.18 -48.86
C ALA A 427 1.73 -25.07 -47.48
#